data_AF-A0A132A4L5-F1
#
_entry.id   AF-A0A132A4L5-F1
#
_cell.length_a   1.000
_cell.length_b   1.000
_cell.length_c   1.000
_cell.angle_alpha   90.00
_cell.angle_beta   90.00
_cell.angle_gamma   90.00
#
_symmetry.space_group_name_H-M   'P 1'
#
loop_
_entity.id
_entity.type
_entity.pdbx_description
1 polymer ?
#
loop_
_entity_poly.entity_id
_entity_poly.type
_entity_poly.pdbx_seq_one_letter_code
_entity_poly.pdbx_strand_id
1 'polypeptide(L)'
;MANDLINKINRIGSITFDAYDDQNSLNNPNESDSIVNWFYPTKSKLLEHLNLIIAEVRNIFRKESRVLDIESPCFVLGDLHGNLEDLLHFSRVLWKSSPFINQARYLFLGDYVDRGPYGVECLVYLFCMKILAPNHFLLLRGNHEIREIQEQFSFYEECCDRFSLKLWEQINSALDYMPISAMIDGRLFCAHGGIPISINTIEQIRQIPERILQPLLESNETWEIL
;
A
#
# COMPACT_ATOMS: atom_id res chain seq x y z
N MET A 1 -4.60 -3.92 -16.79
CA MET A 1 -4.96 -2.76 -15.94
C MET A 1 -3.85 -2.43 -14.96
N ALA A 2 -3.45 -3.36 -14.07
CA ALA A 2 -2.38 -3.11 -13.09
C ALA A 2 -1.05 -2.60 -13.72
N ASN A 3 -0.55 -3.26 -14.77
CA ASN A 3 0.66 -2.80 -15.50
C ASN A 3 0.52 -1.38 -16.08
N ASP A 4 -0.65 -1.03 -16.61
CA ASP A 4 -0.91 0.30 -17.16
C ASP A 4 -0.85 1.37 -16.06
N LEU A 5 -1.41 1.07 -14.89
CA LEU A 5 -1.42 1.98 -13.75
C LEU A 5 -0.03 2.16 -13.13
N ILE A 6 0.75 1.08 -13.00
CA ILE A 6 2.16 1.16 -12.60
C ILE A 6 2.97 2.04 -13.56
N ASN A 7 2.80 1.85 -14.87
CA ASN A 7 3.49 2.67 -15.86
C ASN A 7 3.11 4.16 -15.76
N LYS A 8 1.83 4.45 -15.50
CA LYS A 8 1.35 5.82 -15.26
C LYS A 8 1.94 6.42 -13.98
N ILE A 9 1.98 5.68 -12.88
CA ILE A 9 2.59 6.14 -11.61
C ILE A 9 4.09 6.38 -11.77
N ASN A 10 4.81 5.47 -12.45
CA ASN A 10 6.22 5.67 -12.78
C ASN A 10 6.43 6.95 -13.61
N ARG A 11 5.53 7.21 -14.57
CA ARG A 11 5.56 8.43 -15.38
C ARG A 11 5.27 9.69 -14.55
N ILE A 12 4.30 9.64 -13.65
CA ILE A 12 4.03 10.74 -12.69
C ILE A 12 5.31 11.03 -11.91
N GLY A 13 5.90 10.02 -11.28
CA GLY A 13 7.11 10.21 -10.50
C GLY A 13 8.30 10.74 -11.31
N SER A 14 8.48 10.29 -12.54
CA SER A 14 9.53 10.85 -13.41
C SER A 14 9.31 12.35 -13.69
N ILE A 15 8.07 12.75 -13.97
CA ILE A 15 7.75 14.18 -14.20
C ILE A 15 7.83 14.98 -12.91
N THR A 16 7.48 14.41 -11.76
CA THR A 16 7.44 15.11 -10.47
C THR A 16 8.83 15.25 -9.84
N PHE A 17 9.65 14.20 -9.89
CA PHE A 17 10.91 14.13 -9.14
C PHE A 17 12.13 14.33 -10.04
N ASP A 18 12.13 13.85 -11.29
CA ASP A 18 13.27 14.08 -12.19
C ASP A 18 13.27 15.53 -12.74
N ALA A 19 12.13 16.22 -12.73
CA ALA A 19 12.02 17.64 -13.07
C ALA A 19 12.65 18.59 -12.03
N TYR A 20 12.95 18.11 -10.83
CA TYR A 20 13.58 18.94 -9.79
C TYR A 20 15.05 19.24 -10.10
N ASP A 21 15.70 18.43 -10.96
CA ASP A 21 17.07 18.67 -11.45
C ASP A 21 17.14 19.62 -12.66
N ASP A 22 16.02 19.91 -13.33
CA ASP A 22 15.93 20.84 -14.46
C ASP A 22 14.74 21.80 -14.28
N GLN A 23 15.00 23.00 -13.73
CA GLN A 23 14.01 24.03 -13.37
C GLN A 23 13.13 24.61 -14.53
N ASN A 24 13.01 23.94 -15.68
CA ASN A 24 12.32 24.45 -16.86
C ASN A 24 11.14 23.60 -17.41
N SER A 25 10.78 22.47 -16.80
CA SER A 25 9.87 21.49 -17.46
C SER A 25 8.36 21.65 -17.17
N LEU A 26 7.92 22.40 -16.16
CA LEU A 26 6.49 22.48 -15.78
C LEU A 26 5.68 23.59 -16.50
N ASN A 27 6.07 23.99 -17.72
CA ASN A 27 5.43 25.11 -18.43
C ASN A 27 4.28 24.71 -19.38
N ASN A 28 3.78 23.46 -19.34
CA ASN A 28 2.68 23.01 -20.20
C ASN A 28 1.40 22.73 -19.37
N PRO A 29 0.36 23.60 -19.44
CA PRO A 29 -0.86 23.44 -18.63
C PRO A 29 -1.63 22.14 -18.93
N ASN A 30 -1.45 21.54 -20.11
CA ASN A 30 -2.06 20.25 -20.42
C ASN A 30 -1.43 19.07 -19.65
N GLU A 31 -0.17 19.24 -19.23
CA GLU A 31 0.58 18.20 -18.52
C GLU A 31 0.23 18.20 -17.03
N SER A 32 0.02 19.38 -16.41
CA SER A 32 -0.47 19.48 -15.03
C SER A 32 -1.83 18.84 -14.84
N ASP A 33 -2.79 19.08 -15.74
CA ASP A 33 -4.12 18.46 -15.69
C ASP A 33 -4.06 16.94 -15.90
N SER A 34 -3.09 16.49 -16.71
CA SER A 34 -2.85 15.07 -16.94
C SER A 34 -2.25 14.38 -15.71
N ILE A 35 -1.38 15.05 -14.96
CA ILE A 35 -0.84 14.52 -13.69
C ILE A 35 -1.97 14.35 -12.67
N VAL A 36 -2.87 15.33 -12.56
CA VAL A 36 -4.02 15.25 -11.64
C VAL A 36 -4.93 14.05 -11.96
N ASN A 37 -5.14 13.75 -13.24
CA ASN A 37 -5.98 12.63 -13.68
C ASN A 37 -5.18 11.38 -14.09
N TRP A 38 -3.90 11.29 -13.73
CA TRP A 38 -3.02 10.15 -14.03
C TRP A 38 -3.05 9.71 -15.49
N PHE A 39 -3.08 10.67 -16.42
CA PHE A 39 -3.17 10.47 -17.87
C PHE A 39 -4.44 9.72 -18.33
N TYR A 40 -5.50 9.69 -17.51
CA TYR A 40 -6.81 9.22 -17.94
C TYR A 40 -7.59 10.32 -18.66
N PRO A 41 -8.46 9.96 -19.64
CA PRO A 41 -9.28 10.94 -20.34
C PRO A 41 -10.21 11.74 -19.42
N THR A 42 -10.67 11.14 -18.32
CA THR A 42 -11.53 11.78 -17.32
C THR A 42 -11.23 11.25 -15.92
N LYS A 43 -11.47 12.08 -14.89
CA LYS A 43 -11.41 11.68 -13.47
C LYS A 43 -12.31 10.49 -13.18
N SER A 44 -13.49 10.43 -13.80
CA SER A 44 -14.43 9.31 -13.64
C SER A 44 -13.82 7.99 -14.13
N LYS A 45 -13.07 8.00 -15.24
CA LYS A 45 -12.44 6.78 -15.75
C LYS A 45 -11.28 6.30 -14.87
N LEU A 46 -10.51 7.24 -14.32
CA LEU A 46 -9.51 6.93 -13.30
C LEU A 46 -10.16 6.24 -12.09
N LEU A 47 -11.18 6.85 -11.50
CA LEU A 47 -11.88 6.29 -10.33
C LEU A 47 -12.48 4.91 -10.61
N GLU A 48 -13.03 4.67 -11.81
CA GLU A 48 -13.50 3.33 -12.21
C GLU A 48 -12.36 2.30 -12.14
N HIS A 49 -11.19 2.60 -12.70
CA HIS A 49 -10.04 1.70 -12.69
C HIS A 49 -9.47 1.50 -11.27
N LEU A 50 -9.40 2.56 -10.45
CA LEU A 50 -8.97 2.46 -9.05
C LEU A 50 -9.89 1.51 -8.27
N ASN A 51 -11.20 1.64 -8.42
CA ASN A 51 -12.16 0.77 -7.76
C ASN A 51 -12.01 -0.71 -8.17
N LEU A 52 -11.67 -0.98 -9.43
CA LEU A 52 -11.40 -2.35 -9.89
C LEU A 52 -10.13 -2.94 -9.25
N ILE A 53 -9.06 -2.15 -9.16
CA ILE A 53 -7.82 -2.55 -8.49
C ILE A 53 -8.08 -2.83 -7.00
N ILE A 54 -8.79 -1.93 -6.31
CA ILE A 54 -9.13 -2.06 -4.90
C ILE A 54 -9.99 -3.31 -4.65
N ALA A 55 -10.98 -3.55 -5.52
CA ALA A 55 -11.83 -4.74 -5.39
C ALA A 55 -11.04 -6.05 -5.56
N GLU A 56 -10.10 -6.07 -6.50
CA GLU A 56 -9.27 -7.24 -6.77
C GLU A 56 -8.29 -7.52 -5.63
N VAL A 57 -7.55 -6.50 -5.16
CA VAL A 57 -6.59 -6.68 -4.06
C VAL A 57 -7.29 -7.08 -2.76
N ARG A 58 -8.50 -6.55 -2.50
CA ARG A 58 -9.32 -6.97 -1.37
C ARG A 58 -9.67 -8.46 -1.42
N ASN A 59 -9.93 -9.00 -2.62
CA ASN A 59 -10.19 -10.44 -2.78
C ASN A 59 -8.93 -11.28 -2.54
N ILE A 60 -7.74 -10.73 -2.77
CA ILE A 60 -6.48 -11.36 -2.42
C ILE A 60 -6.32 -11.36 -0.90
N PHE A 61 -6.39 -10.19 -0.24
CA PHE A 61 -6.21 -10.08 1.22
C PHE A 61 -7.18 -10.96 2.02
N ARG A 62 -8.44 -11.08 1.57
CA ARG A 62 -9.44 -12.01 2.18
C ARG A 62 -9.02 -13.47 2.23
N LYS A 63 -8.12 -13.90 1.35
CA LYS A 63 -7.65 -15.28 1.26
C LYS A 63 -6.33 -15.48 2.00
N GLU A 64 -5.69 -14.39 2.44
CA GLU A 64 -4.41 -14.45 3.13
C GLU A 64 -4.63 -14.68 4.63
N SER A 65 -3.72 -15.43 5.23
CA SER A 65 -3.67 -15.62 6.68
C SER A 65 -3.33 -14.30 7.37
N ARG A 66 -3.81 -14.11 8.61
CA ARG A 66 -3.40 -12.97 9.46
C ARG A 66 -1.88 -12.91 9.67
N VAL A 67 -1.25 -14.09 9.68
CA VAL A 67 0.20 -14.29 9.74
C VAL A 67 0.65 -14.86 8.40
N LEU A 68 1.44 -14.10 7.65
CA LEU A 68 2.04 -14.58 6.40
C LEU A 68 3.25 -15.46 6.69
N ASP A 69 3.27 -16.68 6.16
CA ASP A 69 4.43 -17.56 6.22
C ASP A 69 5.30 -17.32 4.98
N ILE A 70 6.55 -16.88 5.19
CA ILE A 70 7.44 -16.36 4.14
C ILE A 70 8.74 -17.14 4.16
N GLU A 71 9.24 -17.52 2.98
CA GLU A 71 10.57 -18.11 2.84
C GLU A 71 11.58 -17.07 2.34
N SER A 72 12.83 -17.19 2.77
CA SER A 72 13.94 -16.43 2.21
C SER A 72 14.23 -16.79 0.73
N PRO A 73 14.79 -15.87 -0.09
CA PRO A 73 15.19 -14.52 0.26
C PRO A 73 13.99 -13.55 0.35
N CYS A 74 14.02 -12.65 1.34
CA CYS A 74 13.00 -11.64 1.55
C CYS A 74 13.64 -10.28 1.88
N PHE A 75 13.22 -9.23 1.18
CA PHE A 75 13.50 -7.85 1.55
C PHE A 75 12.38 -7.35 2.46
N VAL A 76 12.72 -6.80 3.62
CA VAL A 76 11.77 -6.21 4.57
C VAL A 76 11.86 -4.70 4.45
N LEU A 77 10.74 -4.05 4.18
CA LEU A 77 10.61 -2.61 3.98
C LEU A 77 9.68 -2.03 5.05
N GLY A 78 10.12 -0.96 5.69
CA GLY A 78 9.33 -0.23 6.69
C GLY A 78 8.43 0.85 6.05
N ASP A 79 8.14 1.87 6.84
CA ASP A 79 7.18 2.92 6.55
C ASP A 79 7.50 3.67 5.25
N LEU A 80 6.45 3.96 4.47
CA LEU A 80 6.54 4.81 3.29
C LEU A 80 5.94 6.19 3.52
N HIS A 81 4.85 6.29 4.28
CA HIS A 81 4.17 7.55 4.60
C HIS A 81 3.97 8.47 3.38
N GLY A 82 3.37 7.95 2.32
CA GLY A 82 3.12 8.72 1.10
C GLY A 82 4.38 9.22 0.38
N ASN A 83 5.57 8.66 0.67
CA ASN A 83 6.81 8.96 -0.04
C ASN A 83 6.92 8.12 -1.32
N LEU A 84 6.33 8.64 -2.40
CA LEU A 84 6.36 7.99 -3.70
C LEU A 84 7.78 7.95 -4.30
N GLU A 85 8.63 8.94 -4.01
CA GLU A 85 9.99 8.99 -4.56
C GLU A 85 10.81 7.79 -4.10
N ASP A 86 10.78 7.49 -2.80
CA ASP A 86 11.45 6.32 -2.21
C ASP A 86 10.87 5.01 -2.75
N LEU A 87 9.54 4.88 -2.85
CA LEU A 87 8.91 3.68 -3.42
C LEU A 87 9.37 3.45 -4.88
N LEU A 88 9.43 4.50 -5.67
CA LEU A 88 9.92 4.42 -7.05
C LEU A 88 11.42 4.13 -7.09
N HIS A 89 12.21 4.65 -6.14
CA HIS A 89 13.62 4.28 -5.99
C HIS A 89 13.78 2.78 -5.72
N PHE A 90 13.04 2.23 -4.75
CA PHE A 90 13.02 0.80 -4.47
C PHE A 90 12.67 -0.01 -5.72
N SER A 91 11.69 0.44 -6.51
CA SER A 91 11.33 -0.25 -7.75
C SER A 91 12.45 -0.33 -8.77
N ARG A 92 13.26 0.72 -8.88
CA ARG A 92 14.39 0.80 -9.80
C ARG A 92 15.57 -0.06 -9.34
N VAL A 93 15.70 -0.32 -8.03
CA VAL A 93 16.84 -1.05 -7.47
C VAL A 93 16.52 -2.53 -7.23
N LEU A 94 15.34 -2.83 -6.70
CA LEU A 94 15.03 -4.16 -6.15
C LEU A 94 14.26 -5.06 -7.12
N TRP A 95 13.27 -4.52 -7.86
CA TRP A 95 12.39 -5.33 -8.73
C TRP A 95 12.28 -4.82 -10.18
N LYS A 96 13.29 -4.08 -10.64
CA LYS A 96 13.39 -3.48 -11.99
C LYS A 96 13.20 -4.51 -13.11
N SER A 97 13.81 -5.68 -12.94
CA SER A 97 13.64 -6.83 -13.83
C SER A 97 12.47 -7.64 -13.29
N SER A 98 11.24 -7.28 -13.70
CA SER A 98 9.97 -8.00 -13.47
C SER A 98 9.90 -8.86 -12.20
N PRO A 99 8.99 -8.60 -11.25
CA PRO A 99 8.97 -9.31 -9.97
C PRO A 99 8.82 -10.84 -10.09
N PHE A 100 8.46 -11.36 -11.26
CA PHE A 100 8.40 -12.79 -11.58
C PHE A 100 9.75 -13.44 -11.92
N ILE A 101 10.78 -12.65 -12.23
CA ILE A 101 12.15 -13.11 -12.54
C ILE A 101 13.00 -13.15 -11.27
N ASN A 102 12.74 -12.24 -10.33
CA ASN A 102 13.41 -12.24 -9.04
C ASN A 102 12.77 -13.28 -8.11
N GLN A 103 13.58 -14.17 -7.52
CA GLN A 103 13.11 -15.15 -6.54
C GLN A 103 12.83 -14.53 -5.16
N ALA A 104 13.21 -13.26 -4.94
CA ALA A 104 13.01 -12.58 -3.67
C ALA A 104 11.56 -12.10 -3.47
N ARG A 105 11.12 -12.19 -2.21
CA ARG A 105 9.86 -11.61 -1.72
C ARG A 105 10.12 -10.21 -1.15
N TYR A 106 9.12 -9.35 -1.15
CA TYR A 106 9.14 -7.99 -0.63
C TYR A 106 8.03 -7.88 0.41
N LEU A 107 8.43 -7.88 1.67
CA LEU A 107 7.54 -7.71 2.81
C LEU A 107 7.53 -6.24 3.21
N PHE A 108 6.40 -5.58 3.03
CA PHE A 108 6.16 -4.25 3.58
C PHE A 108 5.47 -4.36 4.92
N LEU A 109 5.95 -3.61 5.92
CA LEU A 109 5.50 -3.71 7.30
C LEU A 109 4.27 -2.84 7.62
N GLY A 110 3.81 -1.98 6.71
CA GLY A 110 2.68 -1.08 6.93
C GLY A 110 3.04 0.38 6.67
N ASP A 111 2.13 1.28 7.04
CA ASP A 111 2.31 2.73 7.02
C ASP A 111 2.66 3.27 5.63
N TYR A 112 1.75 3.00 4.69
CA TYR A 112 1.86 3.41 3.30
C TYR A 112 1.41 4.86 3.08
N VAL A 113 0.50 5.33 3.95
CA VAL A 113 -0.21 6.60 3.82
C VAL A 113 0.13 7.57 4.94
N ASP A 114 -0.49 8.76 4.86
CA ASP A 114 -0.30 9.90 5.76
C ASP A 114 1.12 10.50 5.72
N ARG A 115 1.26 11.71 6.27
CA ARG A 115 2.48 12.55 6.35
C ARG A 115 2.98 13.06 5.00
N GLY A 116 3.12 12.19 4.01
CA GLY A 116 3.49 12.54 2.64
C GLY A 116 2.28 12.83 1.75
N PRO A 117 2.49 13.49 0.59
CA PRO A 117 1.40 13.95 -0.27
C PRO A 117 0.94 12.93 -1.32
N TYR A 118 1.58 11.76 -1.41
CA TYR A 118 1.33 10.75 -2.45
C TYR A 118 0.84 9.41 -1.88
N GLY A 119 0.05 9.42 -0.81
CA GLY A 119 -0.45 8.20 -0.16
C GLY A 119 -1.28 7.34 -1.11
N VAL A 120 -2.14 7.94 -1.94
CA VAL A 120 -2.97 7.21 -2.90
C VAL A 120 -2.10 6.55 -3.98
N GLU A 121 -1.11 7.27 -4.52
CA GLU A 121 -0.17 6.71 -5.48
C GLU A 121 0.60 5.52 -4.90
N CYS A 122 1.14 5.64 -3.68
CA CYS A 122 1.88 4.57 -3.00
C CYS A 122 1.03 3.31 -2.84
N LEU A 123 -0.17 3.44 -2.26
CA LEU A 123 -1.07 2.30 -2.06
C LEU A 123 -1.46 1.65 -3.39
N VAL A 124 -1.83 2.44 -4.39
CA VAL A 124 -2.29 1.90 -5.67
C VAL A 124 -1.15 1.20 -6.41
N TYR A 125 0.07 1.72 -6.34
CA TYR A 125 1.25 1.05 -6.88
C TYR A 125 1.45 -0.32 -6.21
N LEU A 126 1.45 -0.37 -4.88
CA LEU A 126 1.64 -1.60 -4.12
C LEU A 126 0.50 -2.60 -4.35
N PHE A 127 -0.75 -2.14 -4.45
CA PHE A 127 -1.89 -2.99 -4.81
C PHE A 127 -1.74 -3.58 -6.21
N CYS A 128 -1.27 -2.80 -7.18
CA CYS A 128 -0.98 -3.33 -8.51
C CYS A 128 0.13 -4.39 -8.47
N MET A 129 1.21 -4.16 -7.70
CA MET A 129 2.27 -5.15 -7.52
C MET A 129 1.77 -6.41 -6.80
N LYS A 130 0.91 -6.26 -5.79
CA LYS A 130 0.23 -7.38 -5.10
C LYS A 130 -0.64 -8.20 -6.04
N ILE A 131 -1.40 -7.55 -6.92
CA ILE A 131 -2.24 -8.24 -7.92
C ILE A 131 -1.39 -8.98 -8.94
N LEU A 132 -0.31 -8.35 -9.41
CA LEU A 132 0.58 -8.95 -10.41
C LEU A 132 1.34 -10.13 -9.82
N ALA A 133 1.96 -9.96 -8.66
CA ALA A 133 2.84 -10.95 -8.04
C ALA A 133 2.46 -11.20 -6.57
N PRO A 134 1.29 -11.82 -6.29
CA PRO A 134 0.73 -11.93 -4.94
C PRO A 134 1.61 -12.69 -3.94
N ASN A 135 2.40 -13.65 -4.44
CA ASN A 135 3.33 -14.45 -3.63
C ASN A 135 4.70 -13.76 -3.43
N HIS A 136 4.95 -12.64 -4.10
CA HIS A 136 6.21 -11.90 -3.99
C HIS A 136 6.02 -10.55 -3.27
N PHE A 137 4.90 -9.86 -3.49
CA PHE A 137 4.58 -8.63 -2.75
C PHE A 137 3.66 -8.96 -1.60
N LEU A 138 4.17 -8.78 -0.38
CA LEU A 138 3.50 -9.15 0.86
C LEU A 138 3.34 -7.86 1.66
N LEU A 139 2.09 -7.51 1.96
CA LEU A 139 1.75 -6.21 2.53
C LEU A 139 1.08 -6.44 3.88
N LEU A 140 1.73 -6.00 4.96
CA LEU A 140 1.14 -5.96 6.28
C LEU A 140 0.41 -4.64 6.49
N ARG A 141 -0.56 -4.66 7.39
CA ARG A 141 -1.27 -3.47 7.83
C ARG A 141 -0.41 -2.73 8.85
N GLY A 142 -0.28 -1.41 8.73
CA GLY A 142 0.23 -0.52 9.77
C GLY A 142 -0.92 0.21 10.49
N ASN A 143 -0.58 1.08 11.44
CA ASN A 143 -1.58 1.81 12.19
C ASN A 143 -2.18 2.97 11.37
N HIS A 144 -1.45 3.49 10.38
CA HIS A 144 -1.95 4.50 9.44
C HIS A 144 -2.93 3.91 8.39
N GLU A 145 -3.10 2.59 8.32
CA GLU A 145 -4.15 1.91 7.53
C GLU A 145 -5.48 1.74 8.30
N ILE A 146 -5.76 2.64 9.25
CA ILE A 146 -6.97 2.67 10.08
C ILE A 146 -7.71 3.99 9.86
N ARG A 147 -9.04 3.95 9.70
CA ARG A 147 -9.86 5.13 9.37
C ARG A 147 -9.69 6.24 10.40
N GLU A 148 -9.77 5.89 11.68
CA GLU A 148 -9.68 6.83 12.80
C GLU A 148 -8.33 7.57 12.85
N ILE A 149 -7.25 6.90 12.40
CA ILE A 149 -5.92 7.50 12.30
C ILE A 149 -5.87 8.42 11.07
N GLN A 150 -6.31 7.94 9.91
CA GLN A 150 -6.31 8.72 8.66
C GLN A 150 -7.14 10.00 8.74
N GLU A 151 -8.27 9.98 9.46
CA GLU A 151 -9.12 11.15 9.70
C GLU A 151 -8.43 12.24 10.55
N GLN A 152 -7.40 11.87 11.32
CA GLN A 152 -6.58 12.80 12.10
C GLN A 152 -5.33 13.28 11.36
N PHE A 153 -5.02 12.69 10.20
CA PHE A 153 -3.84 12.97 9.40
C PHE A 153 -4.24 13.34 7.95
N SER A 154 -3.29 13.23 7.02
CA SER A 154 -3.41 13.85 5.69
C SER A 154 -4.12 13.00 4.65
N PHE A 155 -4.23 11.68 4.85
CA PHE A 155 -4.71 10.77 3.81
C PHE A 155 -6.21 10.89 3.57
N TYR A 156 -7.00 11.16 4.62
CA TYR A 156 -8.43 11.42 4.46
C TYR A 156 -8.68 12.65 3.58
N GLU A 157 -8.01 13.76 3.88
CA GLU A 157 -8.10 15.01 3.12
C GLU A 157 -7.56 14.83 1.70
N GLU A 158 -6.40 14.17 1.55
CA GLU A 158 -5.82 13.81 0.25
C GLU A 158 -6.85 13.10 -0.65
N CYS A 159 -7.54 12.10 -0.11
CA CYS A 159 -8.57 11.37 -0.85
C CYS A 159 -9.79 12.23 -1.18
N CYS A 160 -10.27 13.04 -0.23
CA CYS A 160 -11.46 13.86 -0.41
C CYS A 160 -11.24 14.95 -1.47
N ASP A 161 -10.11 15.63 -1.41
CA ASP A 161 -9.80 16.77 -2.27
C ASP A 161 -9.40 16.33 -3.68
N ARG A 162 -8.47 15.38 -3.77
CA ARG A 162 -7.91 14.96 -5.06
C ARG A 162 -8.83 13.97 -5.77
N PHE A 163 -9.59 13.16 -5.03
CA PHE A 163 -10.40 12.08 -5.57
C PHE A 163 -11.87 12.20 -5.16
N SER A 164 -12.29 11.45 -4.14
CA SER A 164 -13.63 11.47 -3.56
C SER A 164 -13.66 10.72 -2.23
N LEU A 165 -14.55 11.11 -1.32
CA LEU A 165 -14.85 10.35 -0.09
C LEU A 165 -15.17 8.87 -0.37
N LYS A 166 -15.88 8.59 -1.47
CA LYS A 166 -16.21 7.22 -1.87
C LYS A 166 -14.96 6.38 -2.16
N LEU A 167 -13.91 6.97 -2.73
CA LEU A 167 -12.66 6.26 -2.99
C LEU A 167 -11.98 5.89 -1.67
N TRP A 168 -11.90 6.84 -0.72
CA TRP A 168 -11.33 6.59 0.62
C TRP A 168 -12.02 5.40 1.32
N GLU A 169 -13.35 5.35 1.28
CA GLU A 169 -14.12 4.23 1.83
C GLU A 169 -13.83 2.90 1.11
N GLN A 170 -13.68 2.92 -0.21
CA GLN A 170 -13.33 1.72 -0.96
C GLN A 170 -11.93 1.24 -0.61
N ILE A 171 -10.93 2.13 -0.54
CA ILE A 171 -9.57 1.81 -0.14
C ILE A 171 -9.59 1.14 1.24
N ASN A 172 -10.21 1.78 2.24
CA ASN A 172 -10.28 1.21 3.57
C ASN A 172 -11.03 -0.12 3.63
N SER A 173 -12.02 -0.34 2.75
CA SER A 173 -12.68 -1.66 2.64
C SER A 173 -11.74 -2.79 2.22
N ALA A 174 -10.60 -2.46 1.58
CA ALA A 174 -9.52 -3.41 1.29
C ALA A 174 -8.53 -3.50 2.46
N LEU A 175 -8.13 -2.36 3.04
CA LEU A 175 -7.21 -2.29 4.19
C LEU A 175 -7.71 -3.09 5.39
N ASP A 176 -9.04 -3.11 5.62
CA ASP A 176 -9.69 -3.87 6.70
C ASP A 176 -9.33 -5.37 6.71
N TYR A 177 -8.92 -5.93 5.57
CA TYR A 177 -8.59 -7.36 5.40
C TYR A 177 -7.09 -7.66 5.40
N MET A 178 -6.23 -6.64 5.44
CA MET A 178 -4.79 -6.83 5.30
C MET A 178 -4.22 -7.68 6.44
N PRO A 179 -3.29 -8.62 6.16
CA PRO A 179 -2.51 -9.34 7.17
C PRO A 179 -1.86 -8.38 8.17
N ILE A 180 -1.62 -8.83 9.39
CA ILE A 180 -1.06 -7.99 10.48
C ILE A 180 0.35 -8.38 10.88
N SER A 181 0.78 -9.60 10.57
CA SER A 181 2.14 -10.03 10.84
C SER A 181 2.64 -11.04 9.83
N ALA A 182 3.92 -11.36 9.91
CA ALA A 182 4.55 -12.39 9.13
C ALA A 182 5.59 -13.17 9.94
N MET A 183 5.86 -14.40 9.49
CA MET A 183 6.93 -15.26 9.97
C MET A 183 7.87 -15.57 8.80
N ILE A 184 9.12 -15.12 8.86
CA ILE A 184 10.15 -15.47 7.87
C ILE A 184 10.91 -16.70 8.34
N ASP A 185 10.92 -17.75 7.51
CA ASP A 185 11.54 -19.06 7.73
C ASP A 185 11.15 -19.73 9.07
N GLY A 186 9.98 -19.38 9.61
CA GLY A 186 9.53 -19.82 10.94
C GLY A 186 10.41 -19.31 12.10
N ARG A 187 11.23 -18.28 11.88
CA ARG A 187 12.23 -17.79 12.84
C ARG A 187 12.13 -16.31 13.16
N LEU A 188 11.81 -15.48 12.17
CA LEU A 188 11.71 -14.03 12.35
C LEU A 188 10.26 -13.60 12.33
N PHE A 189 9.77 -13.12 13.48
CA PHE A 189 8.47 -12.46 13.58
C PHE A 189 8.58 -11.02 13.06
N CYS A 190 7.67 -10.64 12.19
CA CYS A 190 7.57 -9.30 11.60
C CYS A 190 6.18 -8.74 11.84
N ALA A 191 6.10 -7.52 12.34
CA ALA A 191 4.88 -6.74 12.57
C ALA A 191 5.22 -5.26 12.35
N HIS A 192 4.19 -4.41 12.28
CA HIS A 192 4.40 -2.97 12.21
C HIS A 192 4.92 -2.43 13.56
N GLY A 193 4.11 -2.53 14.60
CA GLY A 193 4.41 -2.01 15.93
C GLY A 193 5.29 -2.94 16.75
N GLY A 194 4.86 -4.19 16.95
CA GLY A 194 5.68 -5.14 17.70
C GLY A 194 4.98 -6.40 18.23
N ILE A 195 5.54 -6.94 19.30
CA ILE A 195 5.05 -8.15 19.96
C ILE A 195 3.91 -7.76 20.90
N PRO A 196 2.70 -8.31 20.73
CA PRO A 196 1.57 -8.02 21.62
C PRO A 196 1.80 -8.62 23.01
N ILE A 197 1.25 -7.97 24.03
CA ILE A 197 1.29 -8.42 25.44
C ILE A 197 0.06 -9.27 25.76
N SER A 198 -1.04 -9.02 25.03
CA SER A 198 -2.35 -9.66 25.20
C SER A 198 -2.39 -11.12 24.73
N ILE A 199 -1.48 -11.54 23.85
CA ILE A 199 -1.38 -12.91 23.33
C ILE A 199 0.07 -13.40 23.30
N ASN A 200 0.26 -14.72 23.37
CA ASN A 200 1.57 -15.33 23.62
C ASN A 200 2.03 -16.29 22.52
N THR A 201 1.20 -16.62 21.53
CA THR A 201 1.56 -17.53 20.44
C THR A 201 1.14 -17.01 19.07
N ILE A 202 1.87 -17.43 18.02
CA ILE A 202 1.55 -17.09 16.63
C ILE A 202 0.20 -17.68 16.21
N GLU A 203 -0.17 -18.84 16.75
CA GLU A 203 -1.46 -19.49 16.50
C GLU A 203 -2.62 -18.64 17.00
N GLN A 204 -2.46 -17.90 18.10
CA GLN A 204 -3.48 -16.95 18.56
C GLN A 204 -3.62 -15.78 17.58
N ILE A 205 -2.52 -15.28 17.00
CA ILE A 205 -2.57 -14.24 15.96
C ILE A 205 -3.33 -14.77 14.72
N ARG A 206 -3.10 -16.02 14.32
CA ARG A 206 -3.81 -16.64 13.18
C ARG A 206 -5.32 -16.77 13.40
N GLN A 207 -5.80 -16.76 14.65
CA GLN A 207 -7.22 -16.85 15.01
C GLN A 207 -7.93 -15.50 15.08
N ILE A 208 -7.18 -14.38 14.99
CA ILE A 208 -7.76 -13.04 14.92
C ILE A 208 -8.70 -12.94 13.70
N PRO A 209 -9.88 -12.28 13.81
CA PRO A 209 -10.80 -12.15 12.69
C PRO A 209 -10.13 -11.59 11.43
N GLU A 210 -10.51 -12.15 10.27
CA GLU A 210 -9.96 -11.77 8.97
C GLU A 210 -10.19 -10.29 8.62
N ARG A 211 -11.27 -9.71 9.13
CA ARG A 211 -11.67 -8.32 8.90
C ARG A 211 -11.77 -7.58 10.22
N ILE A 212 -11.05 -6.46 10.32
CA ILE A 212 -11.07 -5.58 11.50
C ILE A 212 -11.24 -4.16 11.01
N LEU A 213 -12.31 -3.49 11.42
CA LEU A 213 -12.57 -2.11 11.00
C LEU A 213 -11.87 -1.15 11.94
N GLN A 214 -12.00 -1.40 13.25
CA GLN A 214 -11.53 -0.50 14.31
C GLN A 214 -10.69 -1.27 15.33
N PRO A 215 -9.40 -1.52 15.06
CA PRO A 215 -8.54 -2.30 15.95
C PRO A 215 -8.57 -1.83 17.42
N LEU A 216 -8.57 -0.51 17.63
CA LEU A 216 -8.64 0.13 18.95
C LEU A 216 -9.86 -0.29 19.80
N LEU A 217 -10.98 -0.65 19.16
CA LEU A 217 -12.23 -1.02 19.85
C LEU A 217 -12.56 -2.51 19.74
N GLU A 218 -12.12 -3.15 18.65
CA GLU A 218 -12.52 -4.52 18.30
C GLU A 218 -11.49 -5.58 18.75
N SER A 219 -10.20 -5.24 18.83
CA SER A 219 -9.13 -6.21 19.10
C SER A 219 -7.86 -5.54 19.63
N ASN A 220 -7.66 -5.61 20.95
CA ASN A 220 -6.48 -5.07 21.62
C ASN A 220 -5.18 -5.69 21.06
N GLU A 221 -5.18 -7.00 20.85
CA GLU A 221 -4.04 -7.71 20.27
C GLU A 221 -3.70 -7.22 18.85
N THR A 222 -4.70 -6.86 18.04
CA THR A 222 -4.44 -6.28 16.73
C THR A 222 -3.84 -4.88 16.87
N TRP A 223 -4.38 -4.05 17.75
CA TRP A 223 -3.82 -2.71 17.99
C TRP A 223 -2.38 -2.76 18.52
N GLU A 224 -2.03 -3.74 19.35
CA GLU A 224 -0.65 -3.90 19.84
C GLU A 224 0.33 -4.35 18.73
N ILE A 225 -0.15 -5.05 17.71
CA ILE A 225 0.64 -5.51 16.56
C ILE A 225 0.84 -4.39 15.53
N LEU A 226 -0.14 -3.50 15.39
CA LEU A 226 -0.15 -2.34 14.50
C LEU A 226 0.60 -1.17 15.15
#